data_AF-A0A8X8ZXY8-F1
#
_entry.id   AF-A0A8X8ZXY8-F1
#
_cell.length_a   1.000
_cell.length_b   1.000
_cell.length_c   1.000
_cell.angle_alpha   90.00
_cell.angle_beta   90.00
_cell.angle_gamma   90.00
#
_symmetry.space_group_name_H-M   'P 1'
#
loop_
_entity.id
_entity.type
_entity.pdbx_description
1 polymer ?
#
loop_
_entity_poly.entity_id
_entity_poly.type
_entity_poly.pdbx_seq_one_letter_code
_entity_poly.pdbx_strand_id
1 'polypeptide(L)'
;MGDHSIPEENGGDPSSSTALDIYPLSCYYFGSTDSVSLNTVTRADRLLRLRANYDAVGMRSCVAAAIVVSLFIDYIFVTYF
;
A
#
# COMPACT_ATOMS: atom_id res chain seq x y z
N MET A 1 -42.18 14.76 -36.96
CA MET A 1 -42.09 13.57 -36.10
C MET A 1 -40.65 13.11 -36.17
N GLY A 2 -39.82 13.56 -35.22
CA GLY A 2 -38.46 13.08 -35.06
C GLY A 2 -38.42 12.24 -33.80
N ASP A 3 -38.08 10.98 -33.95
CA ASP A 3 -37.89 9.99 -32.90
C ASP A 3 -36.51 10.19 -32.28
N HIS A 4 -36.46 10.89 -31.14
CA HIS A 4 -35.25 10.97 -30.36
C HIS A 4 -35.11 9.68 -29.56
N SER A 5 -34.32 8.74 -30.06
CA SER A 5 -33.84 7.59 -29.28
C SER A 5 -32.94 8.14 -28.17
N ILE A 6 -33.35 7.98 -26.91
CA ILE A 6 -32.50 8.22 -25.75
C ILE A 6 -31.51 7.04 -25.69
N PRO A 7 -30.18 7.26 -25.72
CA PRO A 7 -29.25 6.19 -25.41
C PRO A 7 -29.45 5.80 -23.95
N GLU A 8 -29.71 4.52 -23.72
CA GLU A 8 -29.78 3.92 -22.39
C GLU A 8 -28.49 4.25 -21.63
N GLU A 9 -28.59 5.20 -20.70
CA GLU A 9 -27.56 5.50 -19.72
C GLU A 9 -27.41 4.24 -18.86
N ASN A 10 -26.41 3.44 -19.19
CA ASN A 10 -26.00 2.30 -18.41
C ASN A 10 -25.46 2.83 -17.08
N GLY A 11 -26.38 3.02 -16.12
CA GLY A 11 -26.12 3.35 -14.73
C GLY A 11 -25.42 2.18 -14.03
N GLY A 12 -24.19 1.92 -14.43
CA GLY A 12 -23.27 1.08 -13.69
C GLY A 12 -22.82 1.84 -12.46
N ASP A 13 -23.35 1.46 -11.30
CA ASP A 13 -22.82 1.86 -9.99
C ASP A 13 -21.30 1.62 -9.96
N PRO A 14 -20.45 2.66 -9.79
CA PRO A 14 -19.00 2.49 -9.73
C PRO A 14 -18.53 1.80 -8.43
N SER A 15 -19.44 1.44 -7.52
CA SER A 15 -19.13 0.66 -6.33
C SER A 15 -19.15 -0.85 -6.64
N SER A 16 -18.00 -1.45 -6.99
CA SER A 16 -17.57 -2.79 -6.48
C SER A 16 -16.56 -3.56 -7.34
N SER A 17 -15.98 -3.01 -8.41
CA SER A 17 -14.76 -3.63 -8.96
C SER A 17 -13.53 -2.97 -8.32
N THR A 18 -13.09 -3.47 -7.17
CA THR A 18 -11.75 -3.14 -6.65
C THR A 18 -10.70 -3.90 -7.47
N ALA A 19 -10.61 -3.58 -8.77
CA ALA A 19 -9.59 -4.09 -9.65
C ALA A 19 -8.28 -3.35 -9.38
N LEU A 20 -7.20 -4.09 -9.20
CA LEU A 20 -5.86 -3.56 -9.01
C LEU A 20 -5.01 -3.96 -10.20
N ASP A 21 -4.46 -2.98 -10.91
CA ASP A 21 -3.52 -3.22 -12.00
C ASP A 21 -2.18 -3.69 -11.42
N ILE A 22 -1.79 -4.91 -11.74
CA ILE A 22 -0.54 -5.52 -11.30
C ILE A 22 0.41 -5.60 -12.50
N TYR A 23 1.61 -5.05 -12.34
CA TYR A 23 2.65 -5.09 -13.37
C TYR A 23 3.74 -6.12 -13.02
N PRO A 24 4.41 -6.68 -14.03
CA PRO A 24 5.55 -7.58 -13.81
C PRO A 24 6.67 -6.91 -13.02
N LEU A 25 7.38 -7.67 -12.19
CA LEU A 25 8.54 -7.22 -11.41
C LEU A 25 9.62 -6.59 -12.31
N SER A 26 9.75 -7.07 -13.55
CA SER A 26 10.68 -6.54 -14.55
C SER A 26 10.45 -5.07 -14.92
N CYS A 27 9.27 -4.51 -14.62
CA CYS A 27 8.97 -3.08 -14.81
C CYS A 27 9.53 -2.20 -13.69
N TYR A 28 10.02 -2.79 -12.60
CA TYR A 28 10.51 -2.08 -11.42
C TYR A 28 12.02 -2.26 -11.24
N TYR A 29 12.70 -1.18 -10.89
CA TYR A 29 14.14 -1.18 -10.60
C TYR A 29 14.37 -0.75 -9.15
N PHE A 30 15.01 -1.62 -8.36
CA PHE A 30 15.38 -1.33 -6.96
C PHE A 30 16.83 -0.85 -6.91
N GLY A 31 17.00 0.46 -6.80
CA GLY A 31 18.32 1.05 -6.55
C GLY A 31 18.80 0.78 -5.12
N SER A 32 20.11 0.80 -4.92
CA SER A 32 20.70 0.83 -3.58
C SER A 32 20.93 2.28 -3.17
N THR A 33 20.36 2.69 -2.04
CA THR A 33 20.66 3.96 -1.38
C THR A 33 21.48 3.71 -0.12
N ASP A 34 22.04 4.76 0.45
CA ASP A 34 22.68 4.70 1.76
C ASP A 34 21.78 4.01 2.78
N SER A 35 22.38 3.19 3.64
CA SER A 35 21.63 2.50 4.68
C SER A 35 20.96 3.53 5.58
N VAL A 36 19.63 3.46 5.70
CA VAL A 36 18.96 4.14 6.80
C VAL A 36 19.48 3.49 8.07
N SER A 37 20.26 4.23 8.85
CA SER A 37 20.68 3.77 10.16
C SER A 37 19.41 3.59 10.99
N LEU A 38 18.93 2.35 11.07
CA LEU A 38 18.08 1.96 12.16
C LEU A 38 18.97 2.11 13.38
N ASN A 39 18.96 3.31 13.97
CA ASN A 39 19.78 3.69 15.11
C ASN A 39 19.86 2.46 16.02
N THR A 40 21.06 2.08 16.46
CA THR A 40 21.38 0.90 17.28
C THR A 40 20.75 1.01 18.67
N VAL A 41 19.44 1.23 18.69
CA VAL A 41 18.56 1.40 19.80
C VAL A 41 18.30 -0.01 20.27
N THR A 42 18.76 -0.30 21.49
CA THR A 42 18.54 -1.61 22.06
C THR A 42 17.04 -1.88 22.15
N ARG A 43 16.64 -3.16 22.23
CA ARG A 43 15.22 -3.50 22.40
C ARG A 43 14.61 -2.81 23.63
N ALA A 44 15.42 -2.61 24.67
CA ALA A 44 15.04 -1.91 25.89
C ALA A 44 14.77 -0.42 25.62
N ASP A 45 15.64 0.28 24.90
CA ASP A 45 15.46 1.69 24.56
C ASP A 45 14.21 1.91 23.69
N ARG A 46 13.93 0.98 22.76
CA ARG A 46 12.73 1.04 21.92
C ARG A 46 11.46 0.90 22.77
N LEU A 47 11.46 0.02 23.76
CA LEU A 47 10.35 -0.18 24.68
C LEU A 47 10.18 1.03 25.60
N LEU A 48 11.26 1.58 26.15
CA LEU A 48 11.21 2.76 27.01
C LEU A 48 10.60 3.94 26.25
N ARG A 49 11.03 4.18 25.01
CA ARG A 49 10.46 5.24 24.16
C ARG A 49 9.00 4.95 23.79
N LEU A 50 8.62 3.68 23.63
CA LEU A 50 7.22 3.29 23.40
C LEU A 50 6.33 3.67 24.60
N ARG A 51 6.79 3.36 25.82
CA ARG A 51 6.08 3.71 27.06
C ARG A 51 5.98 5.22 27.24
N ALA A 52 7.10 5.93 27.15
CA ALA A 52 7.12 7.39 27.30
C ALA A 52 6.20 8.10 26.29
N ASN A 53 6.19 7.67 25.02
CA ASN A 53 5.28 8.24 24.03
C ASN A 53 3.81 7.89 24.32
N TYR A 54 3.55 6.68 24.83
CA TYR A 54 2.19 6.28 25.19
C TYR A 54 1.64 7.15 26.33
N ASP A 55 2.45 7.41 27.35
CA ASP A 55 2.04 8.23 28.49
C ASP A 55 1.83 9.70 28.08
N ALA A 56 2.58 10.20 27.09
CA ALA A 56 2.50 11.58 26.63
C ALA A 56 1.37 11.84 25.62
N VAL A 57 1.17 10.95 24.65
CA VAL A 57 0.28 11.19 23.50
C VAL A 57 -0.67 10.01 23.19
N GLY A 58 -0.66 8.96 24.01
CA GLY A 58 -1.53 7.79 23.86
C GLY A 58 -1.06 6.79 22.79
N MET A 59 -2.00 6.04 22.21
CA MET A 59 -1.67 5.01 21.23
C MET A 59 -0.99 5.58 19.99
N ARG A 60 0.11 4.92 19.57
CA ARG A 60 0.78 5.24 18.32
C ARG A 60 -0.08 4.80 17.14
N SER A 61 -0.25 5.68 16.15
CA SER A 61 -0.77 5.31 14.83
C SER A 61 0.39 4.87 13.95
N CYS A 62 0.36 3.62 13.48
CA CYS A 62 1.35 3.07 12.57
C CYS A 62 0.63 2.64 11.28
N VAL A 63 1.20 3.01 10.14
CA VAL A 63 0.71 2.59 8.82
C VAL A 63 1.85 1.87 8.12
N ALA A 64 1.52 0.74 7.48
CA ALA A 64 2.44 -0.01 6.64
C ALA A 64 1.86 -0.07 5.23
N ALA A 65 2.73 0.02 4.23
CA ALA A 65 2.34 -0.11 2.83
C ALA A 65 2.66 -1.53 2.33
N ALA A 66 1.71 -2.12 1.60
CA ALA A 66 1.91 -3.36 0.88
C ALA A 66 2.12 -3.05 -0.61
N ILE A 67 3.18 -3.58 -1.20
CA ILE A 67 3.46 -3.49 -2.64
C ILE A 67 3.23 -4.85 -3.27
N VAL A 68 2.47 -4.88 -4.37
CA VAL A 68 2.07 -6.09 -5.09
C VAL A 68 2.58 -6.03 -6.53
N VAL A 69 3.34 -7.04 -6.94
CA VAL A 69 3.92 -7.16 -8.30
C VAL A 69 3.86 -8.61 -8.79
N SER A 70 3.84 -8.83 -10.10
CA SER A 70 3.83 -10.18 -10.68
C SER A 70 5.26 -10.68 -10.93
N LEU A 71 5.61 -11.88 -10.47
CA LEU A 71 6.91 -12.52 -10.76
C LEU A 71 6.88 -13.35 -12.05
N PHE A 72 5.76 -14.04 -12.27
CA PHE A 72 5.45 -14.85 -13.46
C PHE A 72 3.92 -14.79 -13.67
N ILE A 73 3.43 -15.27 -14.83
CA ILE A 73 2.01 -15.18 -15.24
C ILE A 73 1.04 -15.62 -14.13
N ASP A 74 1.43 -16.58 -13.28
CA ASP A 74 0.60 -17.13 -12.20
C ASP A 74 1.07 -16.77 -10.76
N TYR A 75 2.11 -15.94 -10.59
CA TYR A 75 2.73 -15.68 -9.29
C TYR A 75 2.74 -14.20 -8.91
N ILE A 76 2.17 -13.90 -7.74
CA ILE A 76 2.16 -12.57 -7.13
C ILE A 76 3.18 -12.53 -6.00
N PHE A 77 3.93 -11.44 -5.93
CA PHE A 77 4.84 -11.12 -4.84
C PHE A 77 4.33 -9.92 -4.04
N VAL A 78 4.26 -10.08 -2.73
CA VAL A 78 3.80 -9.05 -1.79
C VAL A 78 4.93 -8.74 -0.82
N THR A 79 5.32 -7.47 -0.74
CA THR A 79 6.31 -6.98 0.23
C THR A 79 5.69 -5.91 1.13
N TYR A 80 6.09 -5.91 2.40
CA TYR A 80 5.70 -4.93 3.40
C TYR A 80 6.89 -4.01 3.70
N PHE A 81 6.65 -2.70 3.73
CA PHE A 81 7.62 -1.68 4.13
C PHE A 81 7.21 -1.03 5.46
#